data_AF-A0A9E3GTL2-F1
#
_entry.id   AF-A0A9E3GTL2-F1
#
_cell.length_a   1.000
_cell.length_b   1.000
_cell.length_c   1.000
_cell.angle_alpha   90.00
_cell.angle_beta   90.00
_cell.angle_gamma   90.00
#
_symmetry.space_group_name_H-M   'P 1'
#
loop_
_entity.id
_entity.type
_entity.pdbx_description
1 polymer ?
#
loop_
_entity_poly.entity_id
_entity_poly.type
_entity_poly.pdbx_seq_one_letter_code
_entity_poly.pdbx_strand_id
1 'polypeptide(L)'
;MDAYFLEHGHGESADLGIARMRVVVPQARTDGTLGIAEFRGSEGAWTVPHVHRHMEESFYVLEGTFDFTCGGRTLRADQGDFLLVPRGTPHVMAAGPGGGALLVVFTPGGLEGMFLELGGLPGNSITDPAVRAEIASRYDSVPV
;
A
#
# COMPACT_ATOMS: atom_id res chain seq x y z
N MET A 1 -11.93 20.09 -11.38
CA MET A 1 -10.92 19.11 -11.81
C MET A 1 -11.41 18.48 -13.10
N ASP A 2 -10.53 18.38 -14.12
CA ASP A 2 -10.85 17.67 -15.36
C ASP A 2 -10.74 16.15 -15.19
N ALA A 3 -11.31 15.39 -16.12
CA ALA A 3 -11.21 13.94 -16.12
C ALA A 3 -9.74 13.50 -16.15
N TYR A 4 -9.40 12.52 -15.31
CA TYR A 4 -8.08 11.93 -15.27
C TYR A 4 -8.09 10.56 -15.96
N PHE A 5 -7.16 10.37 -16.90
CA PHE A 5 -6.92 9.10 -17.58
C PHE A 5 -5.43 8.73 -17.46
N LEU A 6 -5.17 7.47 -17.14
CA LEU A 6 -3.83 6.90 -17.09
C LEU A 6 -3.83 5.62 -17.93
N GLU A 7 -3.00 5.59 -18.96
CA GLU A 7 -2.81 4.40 -19.77
C GLU A 7 -2.15 3.28 -18.94
N HIS A 8 -2.52 2.03 -19.21
CA HIS A 8 -1.93 0.88 -18.53
C HIS A 8 -0.40 0.89 -18.64
N GLY A 9 0.28 0.49 -17.56
CA GLY A 9 1.75 0.47 -17.47
C GLY A 9 2.41 1.83 -17.28
N HIS A 10 1.68 2.94 -17.41
CA HIS A 10 2.17 4.28 -17.09
C HIS A 10 1.92 4.63 -15.63
N GLY A 11 2.64 5.64 -15.14
CA GLY A 11 2.59 6.12 -13.76
C GLY A 11 3.96 6.04 -13.09
N GLU A 12 4.20 6.94 -12.15
CA GLU A 12 5.41 6.90 -11.34
C GLU A 12 5.45 5.59 -10.55
N SER A 13 6.63 4.99 -10.42
CA SER A 13 6.78 3.68 -9.78
C SER A 13 7.96 3.67 -8.81
N ALA A 14 7.83 2.85 -7.77
CA ALA A 14 8.86 2.61 -6.77
C ALA A 14 9.10 1.10 -6.62
N ASP A 15 10.36 0.69 -6.60
CA ASP A 15 10.76 -0.68 -6.30
C ASP A 15 11.09 -0.79 -4.81
N LEU A 16 10.33 -1.60 -4.07
CA LEU A 16 10.47 -1.79 -2.62
C LEU A 16 11.22 -3.08 -2.29
N GLY A 17 11.74 -3.79 -3.30
CA GLY A 17 12.40 -5.09 -3.18
C GLY A 17 11.41 -6.26 -3.07
N ILE A 18 10.43 -6.17 -2.18
CA ILE A 18 9.38 -7.20 -1.99
C ILE A 18 8.17 -6.99 -2.91
N ALA A 19 7.94 -5.76 -3.33
CA ALA A 19 6.87 -5.37 -4.23
C ALA A 19 7.28 -4.11 -5.01
N ARG A 20 6.70 -3.93 -6.19
CA ARG A 20 6.72 -2.69 -6.93
C ARG A 20 5.40 -1.98 -6.74
N MET A 21 5.45 -0.71 -6.37
CA MET A 21 4.30 0.20 -6.40
C MET A 21 4.30 0.97 -7.72
N ARG A 22 3.12 1.18 -8.30
CA ARG A 22 2.85 2.15 -9.37
C ARG A 22 1.73 3.08 -8.93
N VAL A 23 1.96 4.39 -8.94
CA VAL A 23 0.94 5.39 -8.63
C VAL A 23 -0.07 5.47 -9.78
N VAL A 24 -1.33 5.18 -9.49
CA VAL A 24 -2.45 5.22 -10.45
C VAL A 24 -3.14 6.58 -10.40
N VAL A 25 -3.42 7.12 -9.21
CA VAL A 25 -3.94 8.49 -9.04
C VAL A 25 -3.15 9.13 -7.89
N PRO A 26 -2.27 10.11 -8.15
CA PRO A 26 -1.57 10.80 -7.08
C PRO A 26 -2.52 11.76 -6.36
N GLN A 27 -2.32 11.99 -5.06
CA GLN A 27 -3.15 12.90 -4.25
C GLN A 27 -3.30 14.30 -4.85
N ALA A 28 -2.28 14.79 -5.57
CA ALA A 28 -2.28 16.11 -6.19
C ALA A 28 -3.34 16.24 -7.29
N ARG A 29 -3.85 15.12 -7.82
CA ARG A 29 -4.99 15.12 -8.73
C ARG A 29 -6.31 15.34 -8.00
N THR A 30 -6.43 14.89 -6.76
CA THR A 30 -7.71 14.79 -6.05
C THR A 30 -7.86 15.85 -4.96
N ASP A 31 -7.03 16.89 -4.99
CA ASP A 31 -6.88 17.88 -3.90
C ASP A 31 -6.69 17.21 -2.52
N GLY A 32 -5.98 16.07 -2.50
CA GLY A 32 -5.72 15.30 -1.29
C GLY A 32 -6.83 14.35 -0.86
N THR A 33 -7.99 14.35 -1.53
CA THR A 33 -9.14 13.54 -1.07
C THR A 33 -8.92 12.03 -1.19
N LEU A 34 -8.13 11.58 -2.17
CA LEU A 34 -7.71 10.19 -2.28
C LEU A 34 -6.40 10.01 -3.07
N GLY A 35 -5.68 8.93 -2.79
CA GLY A 35 -4.60 8.41 -3.62
C GLY A 35 -4.93 6.99 -4.07
N ILE A 36 -4.50 6.58 -5.26
CA ILE A 36 -4.65 5.20 -5.75
C ILE A 36 -3.30 4.70 -6.24
N ALA A 37 -2.92 3.50 -5.81
CA ALA A 37 -1.70 2.84 -6.26
C ALA A 37 -1.97 1.36 -6.58
N GLU A 38 -1.22 0.82 -7.54
CA GLU A 38 -1.14 -0.61 -7.79
C GLU A 38 0.13 -1.14 -7.15
N PHE A 39 0.03 -2.26 -6.43
CA PHE A 39 1.18 -2.98 -5.89
C PHE A 39 1.23 -4.36 -6.53
N ARG A 40 2.42 -4.81 -6.92
CA ARG A 40 2.68 -6.15 -7.45
C ARG A 40 3.99 -6.68 -6.88
N GLY A 41 3.99 -7.89 -6.33
CA GLY A 41 5.15 -8.38 -5.57
C GLY A 41 5.18 -9.88 -5.36
N SER A 42 6.20 -10.32 -4.65
CA SER A 42 6.46 -11.73 -4.36
C SER A 42 5.54 -12.28 -3.28
N GLU A 43 5.55 -13.60 -3.12
CA GLU A 43 4.97 -14.28 -1.95
C GLU A 43 5.58 -13.75 -0.63
N GLY A 44 4.79 -13.81 0.44
CA GLY A 44 5.23 -13.49 1.81
C GLY A 44 4.72 -12.15 2.32
N ALA A 45 5.29 -11.71 3.45
CA ALA A 45 4.87 -10.49 4.12
C ALA A 45 5.18 -9.24 3.27
N TRP A 46 4.17 -8.40 3.04
CA TRP A 46 4.33 -7.13 2.32
C TRP A 46 4.43 -5.93 3.26
N THR A 47 3.84 -6.06 4.45
CA THR A 47 3.90 -5.04 5.48
C THR A 47 4.35 -5.63 6.80
N VAL A 48 4.74 -4.75 7.71
CA VAL A 48 4.76 -5.07 9.14
C VAL A 48 3.43 -4.64 9.76
N PRO A 49 3.09 -5.13 10.96
CA PRO A 49 1.96 -4.58 11.71
C PRO A 49 2.08 -3.05 11.84
N HIS A 50 1.05 -2.35 11.42
CA HIS A 50 0.98 -0.89 11.50
C HIS A 50 -0.47 -0.40 11.61
N VAL A 51 -0.62 0.89 11.88
CA VAL A 51 -1.91 1.57 11.98
C VAL A 51 -1.85 2.94 11.30
N HIS A 52 -2.91 3.27 10.58
CA HIS A 52 -3.19 4.62 10.08
C HIS A 52 -4.17 5.30 11.04
N ARG A 53 -3.86 6.48 11.56
CA ARG A 53 -4.71 7.18 12.55
C ARG A 53 -5.79 8.05 11.89
N HIS A 54 -5.54 8.49 10.67
CA HIS A 54 -6.33 9.49 9.96
C HIS A 54 -6.81 9.01 8.59
N MET A 55 -6.23 7.93 8.07
CA MET A 55 -6.50 7.37 6.75
C MET A 55 -7.24 6.03 6.83
N GLU A 56 -8.24 5.84 5.96
CA GLU A 56 -8.71 4.53 5.55
C GLU A 56 -7.84 3.97 4.43
N GLU A 57 -7.55 2.67 4.49
CA GLU A 57 -6.86 1.96 3.41
C GLU A 57 -7.78 0.87 2.86
N SER A 58 -7.98 0.86 1.55
CA SER A 58 -8.81 -0.13 0.87
C SER A 58 -7.99 -0.93 -0.14
N PHE A 59 -8.28 -2.22 -0.26
CA PHE A 59 -7.57 -3.16 -1.11
C PHE A 59 -8.56 -3.88 -2.01
N TYR A 60 -8.26 -3.92 -3.30
CA TYR A 60 -8.93 -4.80 -4.26
C TYR A 60 -7.90 -5.77 -4.82
N VAL A 61 -8.17 -7.08 -4.71
CA VAL A 61 -7.22 -8.10 -5.16
C VAL A 61 -7.29 -8.25 -6.67
N LEU A 62 -6.23 -7.83 -7.36
CA LEU A 62 -6.11 -7.94 -8.81
C LEU A 62 -5.64 -9.33 -9.24
N GLU A 63 -4.75 -9.94 -8.45
CA GLU A 63 -4.12 -11.23 -8.76
C GLU A 63 -3.63 -11.90 -7.48
N GLY A 64 -3.69 -13.24 -7.44
CA GLY A 64 -3.19 -14.04 -6.33
C GLY A 64 -4.16 -14.12 -5.16
N THR A 65 -3.61 -14.43 -3.98
CA THR A 65 -4.36 -14.50 -2.72
C THR A 65 -3.61 -13.73 -1.64
N PHE A 66 -4.33 -13.16 -0.68
CA PHE A 66 -3.75 -12.38 0.40
C PHE A 66 -4.35 -12.77 1.75
N ASP A 67 -3.50 -12.91 2.76
CA ASP A 67 -3.92 -12.93 4.15
C ASP A 67 -3.81 -11.54 4.74
N PHE A 68 -4.93 -10.98 5.18
CA PHE A 68 -5.00 -9.73 5.92
C PHE A 68 -5.33 -10.02 7.37
N THR A 69 -4.49 -9.58 8.30
CA THR A 69 -4.85 -9.58 9.72
C THR A 69 -5.21 -8.16 10.12
N CYS A 70 -6.47 -7.92 10.48
CA CYS A 70 -7.01 -6.59 10.80
C CYS A 70 -7.77 -6.65 12.12
N GLY A 71 -7.40 -5.81 13.10
CA GLY A 71 -8.06 -5.78 14.41
C GLY A 71 -8.08 -7.14 15.13
N GLY A 72 -7.03 -7.96 14.92
CA GLY A 72 -6.90 -9.30 15.51
C GLY A 72 -7.64 -10.42 14.78
N ARG A 73 -8.28 -10.15 13.63
CA ARG A 73 -8.93 -11.17 12.79
C ARG A 73 -8.17 -11.34 11.49
N THR A 74 -7.88 -12.58 11.12
CA THR A 74 -7.29 -12.91 9.82
C THR A 74 -8.38 -13.23 8.81
N LEU A 75 -8.28 -12.61 7.63
CA LEU A 75 -9.17 -12.75 6.49
C LEU A 75 -8.32 -13.17 5.30
N ARG A 76 -8.70 -14.27 4.64
CA ARG A 76 -8.17 -14.63 3.33
C ARG A 76 -9.00 -13.91 2.27
N ALA A 77 -8.33 -13.22 1.36
CA ALA A 77 -8.93 -12.57 0.19
C ALA A 77 -8.38 -13.21 -1.08
N ASP A 78 -9.26 -13.58 -1.99
CA ASP A 78 -8.95 -14.12 -3.31
C ASP A 78 -9.10 -13.03 -4.38
N GLN A 79 -8.67 -13.31 -5.61
CA GLN A 79 -8.81 -12.38 -6.73
C GLN A 79 -10.26 -11.93 -6.92
N GLY A 80 -10.47 -10.61 -6.99
CA GLY A 80 -11.78 -9.98 -7.09
C GLY A 80 -12.40 -9.58 -5.75
N ASP A 81 -11.84 -10.04 -4.63
CA ASP A 81 -12.29 -9.61 -3.31
C ASP A 81 -11.83 -8.19 -2.98
N PHE A 82 -12.57 -7.55 -2.08
CA PHE A 82 -12.31 -6.22 -1.58
C PHE A 82 -12.22 -6.21 -0.05
N LEU A 83 -11.28 -5.44 0.48
CA LEU A 83 -11.13 -5.18 1.91
C LEU A 83 -11.05 -3.68 2.15
N LEU A 84 -11.77 -3.21 3.17
CA LEU A 84 -11.58 -1.87 3.74
C LEU A 84 -11.02 -2.03 5.14
N VAL A 85 -9.91 -1.34 5.43
CA VAL A 85 -9.34 -1.18 6.76
C VAL A 85 -9.71 0.20 7.29
N PRO A 86 -10.60 0.29 8.30
CA PRO A 86 -10.96 1.58 8.89
C PRO A 86 -9.77 2.22 9.61
N ARG A 87 -9.73 3.56 9.61
CA ARG A 87 -8.78 4.34 10.40
C ARG A 87 -8.73 3.85 11.86
N GLY A 88 -7.54 3.80 12.43
CA GLY A 88 -7.29 3.33 13.79
C GLY A 88 -7.25 1.81 13.95
N THR A 89 -7.37 1.05 12.86
CA THR A 89 -7.33 -0.43 12.91
C THR A 89 -5.91 -0.93 12.63
N PRO A 90 -5.24 -1.59 13.60
CA PRO A 90 -3.97 -2.26 13.36
C PRO A 90 -4.15 -3.35 12.31
N HIS A 91 -3.25 -3.40 11.33
CA HIS A 91 -3.29 -4.40 10.29
C HIS A 91 -1.92 -4.77 9.72
N VAL A 92 -1.86 -5.93 9.08
CA VAL A 92 -0.71 -6.47 8.35
C VAL A 92 -1.21 -7.36 7.22
N MET A 93 -0.44 -7.47 6.13
CA MET A 93 -0.80 -8.29 4.98
C MET A 93 0.37 -9.14 4.47
N ALA A 94 0.03 -10.30 3.92
CA ALA A 94 0.97 -11.19 3.24
C ALA A 94 0.33 -11.75 1.96
N ALA A 95 1.10 -11.78 0.87
CA ALA A 95 0.71 -12.48 -0.35
C ALA A 95 0.94 -13.99 -0.19
N GLY A 96 0.00 -14.78 -0.71
CA GLY A 96 0.09 -16.24 -0.76
C GLY A 96 1.08 -16.76 -1.82
N PRO A 97 1.10 -18.09 -2.03
CA PRO A 97 2.03 -18.73 -2.96
C PRO A 97 2.00 -18.14 -4.37
N GLY A 98 3.18 -17.82 -4.90
CA GLY A 98 3.34 -17.19 -6.22
C GLY A 98 3.20 -15.66 -6.25
N GLY A 99 2.93 -15.03 -5.10
CA GLY A 99 2.79 -13.57 -5.01
C GLY A 99 1.41 -13.08 -5.42
N GLY A 100 1.31 -11.80 -5.76
CA GLY A 100 0.03 -11.20 -6.12
C GLY A 100 0.10 -9.74 -6.53
N ALA A 101 -1.07 -9.17 -6.78
CA ALA A 101 -1.25 -7.75 -7.06
C ALA A 101 -2.50 -7.17 -6.41
N LEU A 102 -2.40 -5.93 -5.92
CA LEU A 102 -3.47 -5.19 -5.26
C LEU A 102 -3.64 -3.83 -5.94
N LEU A 103 -4.89 -3.38 -6.08
CA LEU A 103 -5.20 -1.97 -6.22
C LEU A 103 -5.51 -1.42 -4.82
N VAL A 104 -4.79 -0.40 -4.40
CA VAL A 104 -4.88 0.18 -3.07
C VAL A 104 -5.39 1.61 -3.18
N VAL A 105 -6.37 1.96 -2.35
CA VAL A 105 -6.93 3.31 -2.25
C VAL A 105 -6.67 3.86 -0.86
N PHE A 106 -6.06 5.03 -0.82
CA PHE A 106 -5.74 5.81 0.37
C PHE A 106 -6.76 6.94 0.50
N THR A 107 -7.47 7.05 1.62
CA THR A 107 -8.42 8.14 1.87
C THR A 107 -8.22 8.74 3.26
N PRO A 108 -7.74 10.00 3.41
CA PRO A 108 -7.24 10.89 2.35
C PRO A 108 -5.98 10.32 1.66
N GLY A 109 -5.62 10.91 0.52
CA GLY A 109 -4.41 10.50 -0.22
C GLY A 109 -3.11 10.91 0.48
N GLY A 110 -1.99 10.49 -0.10
CA GLY A 110 -0.65 10.96 0.25
C GLY A 110 0.28 9.87 0.78
N LEU A 111 -0.23 8.70 1.15
CA LEU A 111 0.62 7.59 1.56
C LEU A 111 1.48 7.06 0.40
N GLU A 112 1.07 7.26 -0.85
CA GLU A 112 1.91 6.94 -2.02
C GLU A 112 3.28 7.63 -1.98
N GLY A 113 3.38 8.82 -1.37
CA GLY A 113 4.64 9.55 -1.20
C GLY A 113 5.66 8.79 -0.35
N MET A 114 5.18 8.07 0.68
CA MET A 114 6.03 7.25 1.55
C MET A 114 6.78 6.18 0.74
N PHE A 115 6.06 5.51 -0.16
CA PHE A 115 6.60 4.45 -0.98
C PHE A 115 7.53 4.98 -2.08
N LEU A 116 7.23 6.16 -2.65
CA LEU A 116 8.14 6.84 -3.57
C LEU A 116 9.47 7.20 -2.90
N GLU A 117 9.43 7.72 -1.68
CA GLU A 117 10.64 7.99 -0.89
C GLU A 117 11.43 6.70 -0.60
N LEU A 118 10.75 5.63 -0.20
CA LEU A 118 11.37 4.32 0.03
C LEU A 118 12.03 3.75 -1.23
N GLY A 119 11.39 3.92 -2.41
CA GLY A 119 11.94 3.46 -3.69
C GLY A 119 13.20 4.23 -4.14
N GLY A 120 13.45 5.41 -3.57
CA GLY A 120 14.69 6.17 -3.77
C GLY A 120 15.87 5.69 -2.92
N LEU A 121 15.64 4.78 -1.97
CA LEU A 121 16.66 4.18 -1.11
C LEU A 121 17.18 2.85 -1.68
N PRO A 122 18.31 2.32 -1.17
CA PRO A 122 18.76 0.98 -1.52
C PRO A 122 17.65 -0.07 -1.39
N GLY A 123 17.65 -1.07 -2.28
CA GLY A 123 16.66 -2.14 -2.24
C GLY A 123 16.58 -2.83 -0.87
N ASN A 124 15.36 -3.16 -0.44
CA ASN A 124 15.02 -3.68 0.89
C ASN A 124 15.20 -2.71 2.06
N SER A 125 15.46 -1.40 1.84
CA SER A 125 15.51 -0.42 2.94
C SER A 125 14.24 -0.39 3.80
N ILE A 126 13.08 -0.82 3.28
CA ILE A 126 11.83 -0.97 4.03
C ILE A 126 11.91 -2.02 5.16
N THR A 127 12.83 -2.97 5.08
CA THR A 127 13.03 -4.00 6.11
C THR A 127 13.95 -3.54 7.24
N ASP A 128 14.67 -2.42 7.07
CA ASP A 128 15.47 -1.81 8.12
C ASP A 128 14.56 -1.05 9.10
N PRO A 129 14.52 -1.43 10.40
CA PRO A 129 13.65 -0.77 11.38
C PRO A 129 13.92 0.72 11.55
N ALA A 130 15.17 1.18 11.42
CA ALA A 130 15.54 2.58 11.59
C ALA A 130 15.06 3.42 10.41
N VAL A 131 15.29 2.94 9.18
CA VAL A 131 14.79 3.59 7.96
C VAL A 131 13.27 3.63 7.98
N ARG A 132 12.63 2.52 8.34
CA ARG A 132 11.17 2.46 8.45
C ARG A 132 10.66 3.46 9.48
N ALA A 133 11.25 3.53 10.68
CA ALA A 133 10.82 4.46 11.71
C ALA A 133 10.98 5.92 11.28
N GLU A 134 12.09 6.28 10.62
CA GLU A 134 12.32 7.63 10.13
C GLU A 134 11.29 8.02 9.07
N ILE A 135 11.16 7.23 8.01
CA ILE A 135 10.24 7.55 6.90
C ILE A 135 8.80 7.55 7.40
N ALA A 136 8.39 6.51 8.12
CA ALA A 136 7.03 6.36 8.59
C ALA A 136 6.62 7.48 9.56
N SER A 137 7.57 8.14 10.24
CA SER A 137 7.27 9.32 11.07
C SER A 137 6.76 10.55 10.29
N ARG A 138 6.99 10.60 8.97
CA ARG A 138 6.51 11.66 8.07
C ARG A 138 5.12 11.39 7.51
N TYR A 139 4.59 10.18 7.68
CA TYR A 139 3.37 9.70 7.06
C TYR A 139 2.40 9.11 8.10
N ASP A 140 1.13 8.99 7.76
CA ASP A 140 0.14 8.38 8.65
C ASP A 140 0.25 6.84 8.63
N SER A 141 1.43 6.26 8.88
CA SER A 141 1.65 4.82 8.95
C SER A 141 2.54 4.52 10.14
N VAL A 142 1.95 4.10 11.27
CA VAL A 142 2.69 3.95 12.53
C VAL A 142 2.86 2.46 12.83
N PRO A 143 4.10 1.94 12.97
CA PRO A 143 4.32 0.56 13.39
C PRO A 143 3.68 0.26 14.77
N VAL A 144 3.13 -0.93 14.93
CA VAL A 144 2.47 -1.40 16.18
C VAL A 144 3.02 -2.73 16.69
#